data_AF-A0A961ING2-F1
#
_entry.id   AF-A0A961ING2-F1
#
_cell.length_a   1.000
_cell.length_b   1.000
_cell.length_c   1.000
_cell.angle_alpha   90.00
_cell.angle_beta   90.00
_cell.angle_gamma   90.00
#
_symmetry.space_group_name_H-M   'P 1'
#
loop_
_entity.id
_entity.type
_entity.pdbx_description
1 polymer ?
#
loop_
_entity_poly.entity_id
_entity_poly.type
_entity_poly.pdbx_seq_one_letter_code
_entity_poly.pdbx_strand_id
1 'polypeptide(L)'
;MSNASWERNYRRHLIGLERFLLENPEQEIPAEPTIYLAGMIARQLDPTYGENIEPYLLSDEDEIDATIRRHDPYLGQNAPIVFIARINAEHLTVSRAREKKNAESVSRFELMGPSRLFSIACHYSLQSGNVRMARLFDFYRVHILLIVRLMVAYLRQVHSGMIAADPQVDEELQHWLARRATVAERGRDSGVDFLQLRRVIDLSNPN
;
A
#
# COMPACT_ATOMS: atom_id res chain seq x y z
N MET A 1 7.37 -22.99 14.94
CA MET A 1 6.03 -22.62 14.43
C MET A 1 5.91 -21.11 14.49
N SER A 2 6.14 -20.42 13.37
CA SER A 2 6.43 -18.98 13.31
C SER A 2 5.17 -18.15 13.07
N ASN A 3 4.43 -17.87 14.14
CA ASN A 3 3.38 -16.83 14.14
C ASN A 3 3.96 -15.41 14.30
N ALA A 4 5.26 -15.19 14.00
CA ALA A 4 5.85 -13.85 13.86
C ALA A 4 5.42 -13.15 12.54
N SER A 5 4.28 -13.60 12.02
CA SER A 5 3.72 -13.56 10.67
C SER A 5 3.19 -12.17 10.34
N TRP A 6 3.43 -11.69 9.11
CA TRP A 6 2.83 -10.54 8.40
C TRP A 6 2.22 -9.37 9.22
N GLU A 7 1.24 -9.60 10.09
CA GLU A 7 0.53 -8.61 10.90
C GLU A 7 1.49 -7.78 11.77
N ARG A 8 2.47 -8.43 12.41
CA ARG A 8 3.48 -7.73 13.22
C ARG A 8 4.34 -6.81 12.35
N ASN A 9 4.74 -7.27 11.16
CA ASN A 9 5.49 -6.46 10.20
C ASN A 9 4.64 -5.30 9.68
N TYR A 10 3.37 -5.54 9.39
CA TYR A 10 2.43 -4.51 8.96
C TYR A 10 2.23 -3.42 10.00
N ARG A 11 1.93 -3.77 11.26
CA ARG A 11 1.79 -2.80 12.36
C ARG A 11 3.05 -1.95 12.52
N ARG A 12 4.23 -2.58 12.49
CA ARG A 12 5.52 -1.88 12.53
C ARG A 12 5.64 -0.86 11.39
N HIS A 13 5.35 -1.26 10.16
CA HIS A 13 5.49 -0.37 9.02
C HIS A 13 4.45 0.75 9.00
N LEU A 14 3.23 0.48 9.47
CA LEU A 14 2.20 1.51 9.61
C LEU A 14 2.67 2.62 10.55
N ILE A 15 3.19 2.26 11.73
CA ILE A 15 3.60 3.25 12.74
C ILE A 15 4.89 3.94 12.35
N GLY A 16 5.85 3.20 11.80
CA GLY A 16 7.07 3.78 11.27
C GLY A 16 6.78 4.79 10.16
N LEU A 17 5.87 4.47 9.23
CA LEU A 17 5.52 5.36 8.13
C LEU A 17 4.78 6.61 8.62
N GLU A 18 3.86 6.47 9.58
CA GLU A 18 3.19 7.63 10.19
C GLU A 18 4.18 8.55 10.93
N ARG A 19 5.10 8.01 11.73
CA ARG A 19 6.17 8.81 12.37
C ARG A 19 7.03 9.53 11.33
N PHE A 20 7.43 8.82 10.29
CA PHE A 20 8.19 9.37 9.19
C PHE A 20 7.46 10.53 8.49
N LEU A 21 6.16 10.40 8.22
CA LEU A 21 5.35 11.47 7.62
C LEU A 21 5.16 12.66 8.57
N LEU A 22 5.04 12.43 9.89
CA LEU A 22 4.96 13.52 10.88
C LEU A 22 6.23 14.36 10.94
N GLU A 23 7.39 13.73 10.79
CA GLU A 23 8.69 14.41 10.71
C GLU A 23 8.91 15.12 9.37
N ASN A 24 8.09 14.80 8.35
CA ASN A 24 8.19 15.33 7.00
C ASN A 24 6.83 15.89 6.53
N PRO A 25 6.29 16.93 7.19
CA PRO A 25 4.92 17.42 6.96
C PRO A 25 4.68 17.93 5.53
N GLU A 26 5.73 18.31 4.80
CA GLU A 26 5.68 18.70 3.38
C GLU A 26 5.20 17.56 2.46
N GLN A 27 5.19 16.31 2.94
CA GLN A 27 4.89 15.10 2.17
C GLN A 27 3.53 14.51 2.56
N GLU A 28 2.48 15.35 2.61
CA GLU A 28 1.14 14.92 3.01
C GLU A 28 0.56 13.86 2.07
N ILE A 29 0.27 12.68 2.63
CA ILE A 29 -0.53 11.63 1.98
C ILE A 29 -1.79 11.39 2.82
N PRO A 30 -2.96 11.21 2.18
CA PRO A 30 -4.18 10.83 2.90
C PRO A 30 -4.03 9.49 3.65
N ALA A 31 -4.78 9.31 4.74
CA ALA A 31 -4.62 8.16 5.62
C ALA A 31 -4.80 6.79 4.91
N GLU A 32 -5.78 6.68 4.01
CA GLU A 32 -6.06 5.41 3.34
C GLU A 32 -4.93 4.93 2.40
N PRO A 33 -4.37 5.77 1.51
CA PRO A 33 -3.12 5.46 0.83
C PRO A 33 -1.95 5.19 1.78
N THR A 34 -1.79 5.90 2.89
CA THR A 34 -0.72 5.59 3.87
C THR A 34 -0.85 4.17 4.44
N ILE A 35 -2.07 3.78 4.82
CA ILE A 35 -2.39 2.42 5.30
C ILE A 35 -2.05 1.38 4.23
N TYR A 36 -2.44 1.63 2.98
CA TYR A 36 -2.12 0.73 1.89
C TYR A 36 -0.62 0.64 1.61
N LEU A 37 0.11 1.77 1.70
CA LEU A 37 1.56 1.84 1.51
C LEU A 37 2.28 0.99 2.55
N ALA A 38 1.89 1.10 3.81
CA ALA A 38 2.40 0.26 4.89
C ALA A 38 2.14 -1.22 4.62
N GLY A 39 0.94 -1.57 4.14
CA GLY A 39 0.59 -2.93 3.74
C GLY A 39 1.44 -3.45 2.58
N MET A 40 1.64 -2.64 1.55
CA MET A 40 2.47 -2.95 0.40
C MET A 40 3.93 -3.20 0.81
N ILE A 41 4.51 -2.33 1.64
CA ILE A 41 5.87 -2.49 2.17
C ILE A 41 5.99 -3.76 3.00
N ALA A 42 5.05 -3.99 3.92
CA ALA A 42 5.09 -5.15 4.80
C ALA A 42 5.02 -6.48 4.04
N ARG A 43 4.15 -6.58 3.02
CA ARG A 43 4.06 -7.76 2.14
C ARG A 43 5.35 -7.97 1.36
N GLN A 44 5.92 -6.93 0.76
CA GLN A 44 7.14 -7.06 -0.07
C GLN A 44 8.42 -7.30 0.75
N LEU A 45 8.38 -7.13 2.07
CA LEU A 45 9.44 -7.53 3.00
C LEU A 45 9.23 -8.94 3.56
N ASP A 46 8.08 -9.57 3.31
CA ASP A 46 7.77 -10.94 3.71
C ASP A 46 8.25 -11.93 2.62
N PRO A 47 9.23 -12.81 2.91
CA PRO A 47 9.71 -13.78 1.94
C PRO A 47 8.63 -14.74 1.44
N THR A 48 7.70 -15.13 2.32
CA THR A 48 6.60 -16.04 1.97
C THR A 48 5.63 -15.38 1.00
N TYR A 49 5.43 -14.07 1.12
CA TYR A 49 4.63 -13.34 0.15
C TYR A 49 5.28 -13.34 -1.24
N GLY A 50 6.60 -13.13 -1.32
CA GLY A 50 7.37 -13.20 -2.56
C GLY A 50 7.16 -14.53 -3.31
N GLU A 51 7.35 -15.65 -2.60
CA GLU A 51 7.13 -17.00 -3.16
C GLU A 51 5.69 -17.21 -3.68
N ASN A 52 4.70 -16.65 -2.97
CA ASN A 52 3.29 -16.77 -3.35
C ASN A 52 2.91 -15.92 -4.58
N ILE A 53 3.59 -14.80 -4.81
CA ILE A 53 3.28 -13.91 -5.94
C ILE A 53 4.08 -14.23 -7.20
N GLU A 54 5.19 -14.96 -7.08
CA GLU A 54 6.08 -15.32 -8.19
C GLU A 54 5.34 -15.82 -9.45
N PRO A 55 4.33 -16.73 -9.37
CA PRO A 55 3.62 -17.22 -10.55
C PRO A 55 2.77 -16.17 -11.28
N TYR A 56 2.55 -15.01 -10.66
CA TYR A 56 1.72 -13.92 -11.16
C TYR A 56 2.55 -12.70 -11.59
N LEU A 57 3.87 -12.75 -11.40
CA LEU A 57 4.77 -11.71 -11.87
C LEU A 57 4.91 -11.82 -13.39
N LEU A 58 4.74 -10.69 -14.07
CA LEU A 58 4.84 -10.59 -15.51
C LEU A 58 6.31 -10.44 -15.91
N SER A 59 6.71 -11.11 -16.97
CA SER A 59 8.07 -10.94 -17.52
C SER A 59 8.23 -9.61 -18.24
N ASP A 60 7.15 -9.15 -18.87
CA ASP A 60 7.04 -7.85 -19.51
C ASP A 60 5.65 -7.23 -19.28
N GLU A 61 5.52 -5.92 -19.50
CA GLU A 61 4.25 -5.21 -19.31
C GLU A 61 3.19 -5.57 -20.34
N ASP A 62 3.54 -6.16 -21.49
CA ASP A 62 2.61 -6.46 -22.57
C ASP A 62 1.85 -7.79 -22.32
N GLU A 63 2.36 -8.64 -21.43
CA GLU A 63 1.64 -9.80 -20.89
C GLU A 63 0.32 -9.40 -20.19
N ILE A 64 0.20 -8.17 -19.68
CA ILE A 64 -1.06 -7.69 -19.11
C ILE A 64 -2.16 -7.62 -20.17
N ASP A 65 -1.83 -7.30 -21.42
CA ASP A 65 -2.80 -7.19 -22.49
C ASP A 65 -3.36 -8.57 -22.87
N ALA A 66 -2.57 -9.63 -22.71
CA ALA A 66 -3.05 -11.00 -22.87
C ALA A 66 -4.03 -11.39 -21.75
N THR A 67 -3.77 -10.97 -20.52
CA THR A 67 -4.69 -11.15 -19.38
C THR A 67 -6.00 -10.41 -19.62
N ILE A 68 -5.93 -9.17 -20.09
CA ILE A 68 -7.11 -8.36 -20.46
C ILE A 68 -7.92 -9.07 -21.54
N ARG A 69 -7.29 -9.41 -22.68
CA ARG A 69 -7.98 -10.08 -23.81
C ARG A 69 -8.68 -11.38 -23.39
N ARG A 70 -8.11 -12.11 -22.42
CA ARG A 70 -8.69 -13.36 -21.92
C ARG A 70 -9.93 -13.14 -21.06
N HIS A 71 -9.98 -12.08 -20.27
CA HIS A 71 -10.97 -11.92 -19.21
C HIS A 71 -12.00 -10.81 -19.46
N ASP A 72 -11.60 -9.73 -20.14
CA ASP A 72 -12.44 -8.57 -20.46
C ASP A 72 -13.74 -8.92 -21.21
N PRO A 73 -13.77 -9.88 -22.16
CA PRO A 73 -15.01 -10.23 -22.86
C PRO A 73 -16.08 -10.88 -21.97
N TYR A 74 -15.73 -11.36 -20.78
CA TYR A 74 -16.62 -12.12 -19.91
C TYR A 74 -17.14 -11.27 -18.76
N LEU A 75 -18.46 -11.07 -18.71
CA LEU A 75 -19.13 -10.34 -17.63
C LEU A 75 -18.74 -10.91 -16.26
N GLY A 76 -18.31 -10.03 -15.35
CA GLY A 76 -17.94 -10.39 -13.98
C GLY A 76 -16.55 -11.01 -13.83
N GLN A 77 -15.74 -11.11 -14.89
CA GLN A 77 -14.38 -11.69 -14.83
C GLN A 77 -13.26 -10.64 -14.73
N ASN A 78 -13.53 -9.48 -14.17
CA ASN A 78 -12.51 -8.43 -14.01
C ASN A 78 -11.51 -8.73 -12.88
N ALA A 79 -11.86 -9.62 -11.94
CA ALA A 79 -11.06 -9.87 -10.74
C ALA A 79 -9.62 -10.38 -11.05
N PRO A 80 -9.40 -11.32 -11.99
CA PRO A 80 -8.05 -11.69 -12.43
C PRO A 80 -7.24 -10.50 -12.98
N ILE A 81 -7.85 -9.63 -13.79
CA ILE A 81 -7.17 -8.45 -14.35
C ILE A 81 -6.71 -7.51 -13.24
N VAL A 82 -7.62 -7.18 -12.31
CA VAL A 82 -7.30 -6.33 -11.14
C VAL A 82 -6.21 -6.96 -10.30
N PHE A 83 -6.29 -8.26 -10.05
CA PHE A 83 -5.33 -8.99 -9.23
C PHE A 83 -3.93 -8.97 -9.82
N ILE A 84 -3.77 -9.37 -11.09
CA ILE A 84 -2.48 -9.38 -11.79
C ILE A 84 -1.92 -7.95 -11.89
N ALA A 85 -2.73 -6.98 -12.32
CA ALA A 85 -2.29 -5.60 -12.45
C ALA A 85 -1.82 -5.02 -11.10
N ARG A 86 -2.57 -5.26 -10.02
CA ARG A 86 -2.20 -4.79 -8.67
C ARG A 86 -0.88 -5.40 -8.20
N ILE A 87 -0.73 -6.72 -8.27
CA ILE A 87 0.48 -7.40 -7.77
C ILE A 87 1.72 -6.88 -8.48
N ASN A 88 1.66 -6.76 -9.81
CA ASN A 88 2.79 -6.28 -10.60
C ASN A 88 3.07 -4.80 -10.35
N ALA A 89 2.03 -3.96 -10.21
CA ALA A 89 2.19 -2.55 -9.86
C ALA A 89 2.90 -2.39 -8.50
N GLU A 90 2.42 -3.11 -7.48
CA GLU A 90 3.02 -3.11 -6.14
C GLU A 90 4.48 -3.58 -6.18
N HIS A 91 4.73 -4.74 -6.80
CA HIS A 91 6.05 -5.33 -6.88
C HIS A 91 7.04 -4.39 -7.57
N LEU A 92 6.72 -3.89 -8.76
CA LEU A 92 7.58 -2.96 -9.50
C LEU A 92 7.82 -1.67 -8.71
N THR A 93 6.79 -1.12 -8.07
CA THR A 93 6.92 0.10 -7.24
C THR A 93 7.96 -0.10 -6.13
N VAL A 94 7.88 -1.22 -5.41
CA VAL A 94 8.81 -1.51 -4.31
C VAL A 94 10.20 -1.87 -4.81
N SER A 95 10.31 -2.68 -5.88
CA SER A 95 11.59 -3.04 -6.49
C SER A 95 12.34 -1.80 -6.97
N ARG A 96 11.65 -0.87 -7.64
CA ARG A 96 12.23 0.42 -8.03
C ARG A 96 12.66 1.25 -6.82
N ALA A 97 11.89 1.28 -5.74
CA ALA A 97 12.30 1.99 -4.53
C ALA A 97 13.56 1.37 -3.89
N ARG A 98 13.69 0.04 -3.90
CA ARG A 98 14.86 -0.66 -3.34
C ARG A 98 16.14 -0.48 -4.14
N GLU A 99 16.03 -0.38 -5.47
CA GLU A 99 17.17 -0.15 -6.37
C GLU A 99 17.81 1.24 -6.19
N LYS A 100 17.06 2.21 -5.65
CA LYS A 100 17.45 3.61 -5.64
C LYS A 100 18.22 3.98 -4.37
N LYS A 101 19.36 4.63 -4.57
CA LYS A 101 20.20 5.12 -3.46
C LYS A 101 19.64 6.37 -2.81
N ASN A 102 18.94 7.23 -3.54
CA ASN A 102 18.33 8.45 -3.00
C ASN A 102 17.00 8.74 -3.70
N ALA A 103 16.11 9.49 -3.05
CA ALA A 103 14.79 9.82 -3.60
C ALA A 103 14.90 10.69 -4.87
N GLU A 104 15.94 11.52 -4.98
CA GLU A 104 16.16 12.40 -6.12
C GLU A 104 16.50 11.64 -7.42
N SER A 105 17.11 10.45 -7.32
CA SER A 105 17.45 9.59 -8.47
C SER A 105 16.26 8.86 -9.09
N VAL A 106 15.06 9.04 -8.55
CA VAL A 106 13.84 8.44 -9.09
C VAL A 106 13.38 9.24 -10.31
N SER A 107 13.46 8.63 -11.49
CA SER A 107 12.96 9.22 -12.74
C SER A 107 11.50 8.86 -12.97
N ARG A 108 10.71 9.81 -13.50
CA ARG A 108 9.31 9.55 -13.90
C ARG A 108 9.20 8.46 -14.97
N PHE A 109 10.19 8.38 -15.86
CA PHE A 109 10.18 7.42 -16.97
C PHE A 109 10.21 5.97 -16.46
N GLU A 110 11.02 5.71 -15.42
CA GLU A 110 11.13 4.38 -14.80
C GLU A 110 9.86 3.94 -14.07
N LEU A 111 8.94 4.88 -13.83
CA LEU A 111 7.68 4.66 -13.12
C LEU A 111 6.47 4.55 -14.06
N MET A 112 6.69 4.61 -15.38
CA MET A 112 5.60 4.47 -16.36
C MET A 112 4.92 3.10 -16.25
N GLY A 113 5.69 2.04 -16.04
CA GLY A 113 5.20 0.68 -15.85
C GLY A 113 4.26 0.49 -14.67
N PRO A 114 4.73 0.70 -13.42
CA PRO A 114 3.85 0.61 -12.25
C PRO A 114 2.65 1.56 -12.35
N SER A 115 2.82 2.76 -12.92
CA SER A 115 1.71 3.69 -13.18
C SER A 115 0.67 3.11 -14.14
N ARG A 116 1.08 2.50 -15.26
CA ARG A 116 0.19 1.83 -16.23
C ARG A 116 -0.60 0.73 -15.54
N LEU A 117 0.07 -0.10 -14.74
CA LEU A 117 -0.56 -1.22 -14.05
C LEU A 117 -1.55 -0.76 -12.96
N PHE A 118 -1.24 0.29 -12.19
CA PHE A 118 -2.22 0.91 -11.29
C PHE A 118 -3.41 1.50 -12.05
N SER A 119 -3.20 2.05 -13.25
CA SER A 119 -4.28 2.54 -14.11
C SER A 119 -5.23 1.42 -14.54
N ILE A 120 -4.68 0.25 -14.91
CA ILE A 120 -5.46 -0.93 -15.29
C ILE A 120 -6.23 -1.44 -14.06
N ALA A 121 -5.57 -1.60 -12.91
CA ALA A 121 -6.22 -2.02 -11.67
C ALA A 121 -7.35 -1.07 -11.26
N CYS A 122 -7.15 0.24 -11.41
CA CYS A 122 -8.15 1.27 -11.17
C CYS A 122 -9.38 1.09 -12.07
N HIS A 123 -9.15 1.05 -13.39
CA HIS A 123 -10.20 0.93 -14.39
C HIS A 123 -11.09 -0.30 -14.13
N TYR A 124 -10.47 -1.47 -13.97
CA TYR A 124 -11.21 -2.72 -13.78
C TYR A 124 -11.84 -2.84 -12.40
N SER A 125 -11.29 -2.19 -11.37
CA SER A 125 -11.96 -2.09 -10.07
C SER A 125 -13.23 -1.26 -10.16
N LEU A 126 -13.19 -0.15 -10.92
CA LEU A 126 -14.35 0.71 -11.15
C LEU A 126 -15.44 -0.03 -11.94
N GLN A 127 -15.08 -0.74 -13.02
CA GLN A 127 -16.00 -1.58 -13.79
C GLN A 127 -16.68 -2.67 -12.95
N SER A 128 -16.01 -3.13 -11.89
CA SER A 128 -16.53 -4.13 -10.96
C SER A 128 -17.37 -3.53 -9.82
N GLY A 129 -17.62 -2.21 -9.83
CA GLY A 129 -18.34 -1.51 -8.76
C GLY A 129 -17.50 -1.25 -7.50
N ASN A 130 -16.21 -1.60 -7.49
CA ASN A 130 -15.34 -1.39 -6.33
C ASN A 130 -14.70 0.02 -6.36
N VAL A 131 -15.53 1.03 -6.13
CA VAL A 131 -15.14 2.46 -6.20
C VAL A 131 -14.02 2.80 -5.21
N ARG A 132 -14.02 2.20 -4.03
CA ARG A 132 -13.02 2.46 -2.99
C ARG A 132 -11.63 2.01 -3.43
N MET A 133 -11.50 0.78 -3.94
CA MET A 133 -10.22 0.29 -4.48
C MET A 133 -9.81 1.06 -5.73
N ALA A 134 -10.76 1.45 -6.60
CA ALA A 134 -10.44 2.26 -7.77
C ALA A 134 -9.81 3.61 -7.38
N ARG A 135 -10.39 4.32 -6.41
CA ARG A 135 -9.83 5.60 -5.90
C ARG A 135 -8.43 5.42 -5.31
N LEU A 136 -8.21 4.33 -4.59
CA LEU A 136 -6.90 4.00 -4.05
C LEU A 136 -5.87 3.82 -5.17
N PHE A 137 -6.17 2.97 -6.16
CA PHE A 137 -5.26 2.77 -7.30
C PHE A 137 -5.05 4.02 -8.14
N ASP A 138 -6.08 4.86 -8.28
CA ASP A 138 -5.94 6.15 -8.96
C ASP A 138 -4.96 7.08 -8.23
N PHE A 139 -5.02 7.12 -6.89
CA PHE A 139 -4.05 7.87 -6.09
C PHE A 139 -2.61 7.39 -6.37
N TYR A 140 -2.36 6.08 -6.34
CA TYR A 140 -1.03 5.53 -6.61
C TYR A 140 -0.57 5.79 -8.04
N ARG A 141 -1.47 5.70 -9.03
CA ARG A 141 -1.19 6.05 -10.43
C ARG A 141 -0.74 7.51 -10.56
N VAL A 142 -1.53 8.45 -10.02
CA VAL A 142 -1.27 9.90 -10.14
C VAL A 142 -0.02 10.31 -9.35
N HIS A 143 0.15 9.76 -8.16
CA HIS A 143 1.20 10.16 -7.23
C HIS A 143 2.40 9.20 -7.20
N ILE A 144 2.58 8.36 -8.22
CA ILE A 144 3.60 7.29 -8.22
C ILE A 144 5.01 7.79 -7.90
N LEU A 145 5.39 8.97 -8.42
CA LEU A 145 6.69 9.57 -8.15
C LEU A 145 6.86 9.93 -6.68
N LEU A 146 5.84 10.54 -6.08
CA LEU A 146 5.83 10.88 -4.66
C LEU A 146 5.92 9.60 -3.82
N ILE A 147 5.09 8.60 -4.11
CA ILE A 147 5.08 7.31 -3.43
C ILE A 147 6.46 6.66 -3.45
N VAL A 148 7.11 6.57 -4.62
CA VAL A 148 8.42 5.91 -4.71
C VAL A 148 9.49 6.72 -3.97
N ARG A 149 9.49 8.05 -4.08
CA ARG A 149 10.44 8.92 -3.35
C ARG A 149 10.32 8.73 -1.84
N LEU A 150 9.09 8.69 -1.35
CA LEU A 150 8.78 8.41 0.05
C LEU A 150 9.26 7.03 0.47
N MET A 151 9.00 6.01 -0.34
CA MET A 151 9.46 4.65 -0.06
C MET A 151 10.99 4.58 0.01
N VAL A 152 11.71 5.23 -0.90
CA VAL A 152 13.18 5.30 -0.86
C VAL A 152 13.66 5.94 0.44
N ALA A 153 13.10 7.09 0.82
CA ALA A 153 13.47 7.79 2.05
C ALA A 153 13.18 6.94 3.30
N TYR A 154 11.96 6.40 3.37
CA TYR A 154 11.50 5.55 4.47
C TYR A 154 12.33 4.26 4.62
N LEU A 155 12.56 3.51 3.53
CA LEU A 155 13.32 2.26 3.57
C LEU A 155 14.78 2.48 3.98
N ARG A 156 15.37 3.65 3.64
CA ARG A 156 16.71 4.01 4.13
C ARG A 156 16.71 4.25 5.63
N GLN A 157 15.70 4.93 6.18
CA GLN A 157 15.60 5.12 7.62
C GLN A 157 15.41 3.78 8.37
N VAL A 158 14.58 2.88 7.81
CA VAL A 158 14.43 1.51 8.33
C VAL A 158 15.76 0.76 8.32
N HIS A 159 16.51 0.82 7.22
CA HIS A 159 17.81 0.13 7.11
C HIS A 159 18.88 0.71 8.05
N SER A 160 18.85 2.04 8.29
CA SER A 160 19.76 2.70 9.22
C SER A 160 19.45 2.45 10.71
N GLY A 161 18.33 1.79 11.01
CA GLY A 161 17.89 1.54 12.39
C GLY A 161 17.24 2.74 13.09
N MET A 162 17.09 3.88 12.41
CA MET A 162 16.42 5.08 12.97
C MET A 162 14.94 4.83 13.25
N ILE A 163 14.28 4.01 12.44
CA ILE A 163 12.94 3.52 12.71
C ILE A 163 13.09 2.16 13.41
N ALA A 164 13.24 2.19 14.74
CA ALA A 164 13.35 1.00 15.56
C ALA A 164 12.03 0.21 15.59
N ALA A 165 12.13 -1.11 15.41
CA ALA A 165 11.04 -2.07 15.53
C ALA A 165 10.69 -2.32 17.02
N ASP A 166 10.24 -1.29 17.74
CA ASP A 166 10.06 -1.37 19.19
C ASP A 166 8.70 -2.01 19.56
N PRO A 167 8.63 -2.95 20.54
CA PRO A 167 7.35 -3.43 21.10
C PRO A 167 6.53 -2.40 21.91
N GLN A 168 7.05 -1.22 22.28
CA GLN A 168 6.24 -0.12 22.88
C GLN A 168 5.21 0.52 21.91
N VAL A 169 5.24 0.08 20.67
CA VAL A 169 4.46 0.58 19.53
C VAL A 169 2.94 0.35 19.69
N ASP A 170 2.49 -0.60 20.52
CA ASP A 170 1.05 -0.87 20.73
C ASP A 170 0.35 0.19 21.61
N GLU A 171 0.97 0.70 22.68
CA GLU A 171 0.37 1.77 23.52
C GLU A 171 0.30 3.11 22.79
N GLU A 172 1.35 3.46 22.04
CA GLU A 172 1.36 4.67 21.24
C GLU A 172 0.37 4.62 20.08
N LEU A 173 0.21 3.46 19.43
CA LEU A 173 -0.81 3.27 18.40
C LEU A 173 -2.22 3.47 18.96
N GLN A 174 -2.50 2.94 20.15
CA GLN A 174 -3.81 3.10 20.80
C GLN A 174 -4.09 4.55 21.18
N HIS A 175 -3.10 5.24 21.75
CA HIS A 175 -3.21 6.68 22.05
C HIS A 175 -3.39 7.52 20.78
N TRP A 176 -2.73 7.15 19.69
CA TRP A 176 -2.81 7.86 18.42
C TRP A 176 -4.14 7.61 17.68
N LEU A 177 -4.62 6.37 17.62
CA LEU A 177 -5.95 6.04 17.10
C LEU A 177 -7.03 6.79 17.88
N ALA A 178 -6.89 6.90 19.20
CA ALA A 178 -7.79 7.69 20.05
C ALA A 178 -7.75 9.20 19.71
N ARG A 179 -6.57 9.76 19.43
CA ARG A 179 -6.39 11.17 19.01
C ARG A 179 -6.98 11.44 17.61
N ARG A 180 -6.80 10.53 16.66
CA ARG A 180 -7.39 10.69 15.32
C ARG A 180 -8.89 10.44 15.31
N ALA A 181 -9.40 9.52 16.13
CA ALA A 181 -10.84 9.33 16.32
C ALA A 181 -11.51 10.60 16.89
N THR A 182 -10.86 11.31 17.81
CA THR A 182 -11.36 12.59 18.35
C THR A 182 -11.32 13.72 17.34
N VAL A 183 -10.33 13.77 16.44
CA VAL A 183 -10.29 14.72 15.30
C VAL A 183 -11.36 14.36 14.26
N ALA A 184 -11.54 13.08 13.96
CA ALA A 184 -12.56 12.59 13.04
C ALA A 184 -14.00 12.79 13.57
N GLU A 185 -14.22 12.70 14.89
CA GLU A 185 -15.51 13.03 15.52
C GLU A 185 -15.84 14.52 15.44
N ARG A 186 -14.85 15.40 15.45
CA ARG A 186 -15.04 16.82 15.12
C ARG A 186 -15.28 17.06 13.62
N GLY A 187 -14.85 16.13 12.77
CA GLY A 187 -15.09 16.13 11.33
C GLY A 187 -16.34 15.36 10.88
N ARG A 188 -17.05 14.66 11.78
CA ARG A 188 -18.26 13.86 11.46
C ARG A 188 -19.49 14.67 11.06
N ASP A 189 -19.43 16.00 11.06
CA ASP A 189 -20.38 16.84 10.31
C ASP A 189 -20.17 16.76 8.79
N SER A 190 -19.16 16.03 8.30
CA SER A 190 -18.81 15.94 6.86
C SER A 190 -18.72 14.52 6.27
N GLY A 191 -19.21 13.49 6.98
CA GLY A 191 -19.70 12.26 6.33
C GLY A 191 -18.70 11.29 5.69
N VAL A 192 -17.62 10.91 6.38
CA VAL A 192 -16.77 9.75 5.97
C VAL A 192 -16.71 8.72 7.10
N ASP A 193 -17.11 7.49 6.79
CA ASP A 193 -17.37 6.44 7.78
C ASP A 193 -16.10 5.64 8.15
N PHE A 194 -15.45 6.06 9.25
CA PHE A 194 -14.25 5.45 9.84
C PHE A 194 -14.53 4.20 10.70
N LEU A 195 -15.79 3.74 10.81
CA LEU A 195 -16.18 2.62 11.69
C LEU A 195 -15.61 1.25 11.27
N GLN A 196 -14.99 1.13 10.10
CA GLN A 196 -14.46 -0.15 9.62
C GLN A 196 -13.11 -0.55 10.21
N LEU A 197 -12.26 0.40 10.66
CA LEU A 197 -10.95 0.08 11.24
C LEU A 197 -11.05 -0.45 12.68
N ARG A 198 -12.04 0.01 13.44
CA ARG A 198 -12.29 -0.47 14.82
C ARG A 198 -12.68 -1.95 14.85
N ARG A 199 -13.46 -2.41 13.85
CA ARG A 199 -13.87 -3.82 13.74
C ARG A 199 -12.71 -4.79 13.49
N VAL A 200 -11.64 -4.35 12.82
CA VAL A 200 -10.47 -5.21 12.57
C VAL A 200 -9.67 -5.45 13.86
N ILE A 201 -9.67 -4.47 14.77
CA ILE A 201 -9.01 -4.55 16.08
C ILE A 201 -9.83 -5.40 17.06
N ASP A 202 -11.16 -5.26 17.07
CA ASP A 202 -12.01 -6.03 17.99
C ASP A 202 -12.12 -7.53 17.64
N LEU A 203 -11.86 -7.92 16.38
CA LEU A 203 -11.88 -9.33 15.94
C LEU A 203 -10.59 -10.10 16.25
N SER A 204 -9.52 -9.44 16.74
CA SER A 204 -8.24 -10.06 17.09
C SER A 204 -8.07 -10.33 18.59
N ASN A 205 -9.06 -9.97 19.42
CA ASN A 205 -9.16 -10.37 20.82
C ASN A 205 -10.46 -11.18 21.04
N PRO A 206 -10.47 -12.50 20.80
CA PRO A 206 -11.50 -13.33 21.41
C PRO A 206 -11.15 -13.47 22.89
N ASN A 207 -12.09 -13.13 23.77
CA ASN A 207 -12.08 -13.60 25.16
C ASN A 207 -12.00 -15.13 25.21
#